data_AF-A0A967L0E5-F1
#
_entry.id   AF-A0A967L0E5-F1
#
_cell.length_a   1.000
_cell.length_b   1.000
_cell.length_c   1.000
_cell.angle_alpha   90.00
_cell.angle_beta   90.00
_cell.angle_gamma   90.00
#
_symmetry.space_group_name_H-M   'P 1'
#
loop_
_entity.id
_entity.type
_entity.pdbx_description
1 polymer ?
#
loop_
_entity_poly.entity_id
_entity_poly.type
_entity_poly.pdbx_seq_one_letter_code
_entity_poly.pdbx_strand_id
1 'polypeptide(L)' 'MGQIATAISDEARAKHNEALRRGIREIYTGLTFWSPNVNIFRDPRWGRGQETYGEDPYLTASMGVPFVKGLQGDDP' A
#
# COMPACT_ATOMS: atom_id res chain seq x y z
N MET A 1 -11.25 -2.27 1.86
CA MET A 1 -9.87 -1.92 1.45
C MET A 1 -9.62 -1.87 -0.04
N GLY A 2 -10.18 -2.78 -0.86
CA GLY A 2 -9.90 -2.82 -2.30
C GLY A 2 -10.08 -1.48 -3.02
N GLN A 3 -11.25 -0.84 -2.90
CA GLN A 3 -11.53 0.47 -3.52
C GLN A 3 -10.55 1.57 -3.09
N ILE A 4 -10.17 1.60 -1.81
CA ILE A 4 -9.20 2.58 -1.29
C ILE A 4 -7.83 2.33 -1.92
N ALA A 5 -7.39 1.06 -1.98
CA ALA A 5 -6.11 0.72 -2.59
C ALA A 5 -6.10 0.99 -4.09
N THR A 6 -7.21 0.76 -4.81
CA THR A 6 -7.38 1.16 -6.22
C THR A 6 -7.24 2.67 -6.39
N ALA A 7 -7.87 3.48 -5.55
CA ALA A 7 -7.72 4.94 -5.62
C ALA A 7 -6.26 5.40 -5.42
N ILE A 8 -5.54 4.77 -4.46
CA ILE A 8 -4.09 5.01 -4.26
C ILE A 8 -3.30 4.60 -5.51
N SER A 9 -3.65 3.45 -6.09
CA SER A 9 -3.11 2.89 -7.33
C SER A 9 -3.19 3.87 -8.50
N ASP A 10 -4.36 4.50 -8.66
CA ASP A 10 -4.65 5.44 -9.74
C ASP A 10 -3.85 6.74 -9.56
N GLU A 11 -3.83 7.28 -8.35
CA GLU A 11 -3.04 8.48 -8.04
C GLU A 11 -1.54 8.24 -8.25
N ALA A 12 -1.04 7.07 -7.82
CA ALA A 12 0.35 6.66 -8.01
C ALA A 12 0.74 6.63 -9.49
N ARG A 13 -0.07 5.98 -10.34
CA ARG A 13 0.17 5.92 -11.78
C ARG A 13 0.04 7.28 -12.45
N ALA A 14 -0.90 8.11 -12.02
CA ALA A 14 -1.04 9.48 -12.52
C ALA A 14 0.23 10.30 -12.25
N LYS A 15 0.74 10.27 -11.01
CA LYS A 15 1.99 10.94 -10.62
C LYS A 15 3.21 10.39 -11.34
N HIS A 16 3.32 9.06 -11.45
CA HIS A 16 4.42 8.41 -12.15
C HIS A 16 4.46 8.81 -13.63
N ASN A 17 3.31 8.77 -14.31
CA ASN A 17 3.20 9.15 -15.73
C ASN A 17 3.55 10.64 -15.95
N GLU A 18 3.18 11.52 -15.01
CA GLU A 18 3.57 12.92 -15.08
C GLU A 18 5.08 13.11 -14.88
N ALA A 19 5.69 12.40 -13.93
CA ALA A 19 7.14 12.42 -13.73
C ALA A 19 7.88 11.97 -15.00
N LEU A 20 7.42 10.88 -15.63
CA LEU A 20 7.97 10.39 -16.90
C LEU A 20 7.85 11.43 -18.03
N ARG A 21 6.69 12.09 -18.17
CA ARG A 21 6.50 13.17 -19.17
C ARG A 21 7.49 14.32 -18.99
N ARG A 22 7.85 14.62 -17.74
CA ARG A 22 8.81 15.66 -17.39
C ARG A 22 10.27 15.18 -17.39
N GLY A 23 10.53 13.90 -17.67
CA GLY A 23 11.86 13.32 -17.60
C GLY A 23 12.43 13.19 -16.18
N ILE A 24 11.59 13.26 -15.15
CA ILE A 24 11.99 13.18 -13.74
C ILE A 24 12.13 11.70 -13.34
N ARG A 25 13.25 11.34 -12.70
CA ARG A 25 13.56 9.98 -12.22
C ARG A 25 14.08 9.98 -10.78
N GLU A 26 13.49 10.81 -9.94
CA GLU A 26 13.89 10.97 -8.54
C GLU A 26 13.21 9.94 -7.63
N ILE A 27 13.69 9.86 -6.38
CA ILE A 27 13.03 9.11 -5.32
C ILE A 27 11.57 9.61 -5.19
N TYR A 28 10.65 8.70 -4.88
CA TYR A 28 9.20 8.94 -4.78
C TYR A 28 8.45 9.22 -6.09
N THR A 29 9.10 9.10 -7.25
CA THR A 29 8.42 9.23 -8.56
C THR A 29 8.11 7.89 -9.24
N GLY A 30 8.61 6.78 -8.69
CA GLY A 30 8.33 5.42 -9.16
C GLY A 30 7.09 4.79 -8.53
N LEU A 31 6.74 3.58 -8.99
CA LEU A 31 5.61 2.78 -8.48
C LEU A 31 6.05 1.79 -7.38
N THR A 32 7.03 2.17 -6.57
CA THR A 32 7.53 1.33 -5.46
C THR A 32 6.91 1.80 -4.15
N PHE A 33 6.08 0.95 -3.55
CA PHE A 33 5.42 1.23 -2.28
C PHE A 33 5.90 0.26 -1.19
N TRP A 34 6.13 0.78 0.01
CA TRP A 34 6.50 -0.01 1.19
C TRP A 34 5.30 -0.17 2.13
N SER A 35 4.26 -0.84 1.63
CA SER A 35 2.96 -1.01 2.28
C SER A 35 2.27 -2.28 1.75
N PRO A 36 1.36 -2.93 2.50
CA PRO A 36 0.94 -2.63 3.88
C PRO A 36 1.84 -3.28 4.94
N ASN A 37 1.81 -2.73 6.15
CA ASN A 37 2.40 -3.38 7.32
C ASN A 37 1.43 -4.46 7.83
N VAL A 38 1.81 -5.72 7.67
CA VAL A 38 1.00 -6.90 8.01
C VAL A 38 1.51 -7.63 9.25
N ASN A 39 2.36 -6.99 10.05
CA ASN A 39 2.77 -7.55 11.32
C ASN A 39 1.57 -7.71 12.26
N ILE A 40 1.56 -8.79 13.04
CA ILE A 40 0.56 -9.00 14.10
C ILE A 40 0.94 -8.14 15.31
N PHE A 41 0.00 -7.30 15.76
CA PHE A 41 0.20 -6.42 16.90
C PHE A 41 0.07 -7.17 18.22
N ARG A 42 1.10 -7.97 18.52
CA ARG A 42 1.10 -8.88 19.67
C ARG A 42 1.30 -8.17 21.01
N ASP A 43 2.02 -7.05 21.03
CA ASP A 43 2.35 -6.32 22.24
C ASP A 43 2.08 -4.83 22.02
N PRO A 44 1.17 -4.22 22.80
CA PRO A 44 0.77 -2.83 22.62
C PRO A 44 1.91 -1.82 22.83
N ARG A 45 3.03 -2.24 23.43
CA ARG A 45 4.23 -1.41 23.62
C ARG A 45 5.08 -1.29 22.36
N TRP A 46 4.84 -2.13 21.35
CA TRP A 46 5.53 -2.00 20.08
C TRP A 46 5.09 -0.71 19.38
N GLY A 47 5.97 0.29 19.34
CA GLY A 47 5.67 1.66 18.88
C GLY A 47 5.30 1.82 17.40
N ARG A 48 5.14 0.72 16.66
CA ARG A 48 4.64 0.69 15.28
C ARG A 48 3.29 0.00 15.14
N GLY A 49 2.64 -0.32 16.26
CA GLY A 49 1.33 -0.98 16.27
C GLY A 49 0.24 -0.23 15.52
N GLN A 50 0.26 1.11 15.56
CA GLN A 50 -0.68 2.00 14.85
C GLN A 50 -0.61 1.87 13.32
N GLU A 51 0.46 1.28 12.78
CA GLU A 51 0.62 1.07 11.34
C GLU A 51 0.02 -0.28 10.88
N THR A 52 -0.39 -1.14 11.82
CA THR A 52 -0.89 -2.50 11.55
C THR A 52 -2.41 -2.58 11.62
N TYR A 53 -2.97 -3.72 11.25
CA TYR A 53 -4.40 -3.99 11.36
C TYR A 53 -4.83 -4.57 12.72
N GLY A 54 -3.89 -4.76 13.66
CA GLY A 54 -4.17 -5.25 15.01
C GLY A 54 -3.62 -6.65 15.30
N GLU A 55 -4.19 -7.30 16.32
CA GLU A 55 -3.70 -8.57 16.86
C GLU A 55 -4.26 -9.81 16.14
N ASP A 56 -5.36 -9.66 15.38
CA ASP A 56 -6.05 -10.78 14.73
C ASP A 56 -5.49 -11.06 13.32
N PRO A 57 -4.97 -12.28 13.05
CA PRO A 57 -4.50 -12.65 11.72
C PRO A 57 -5.62 -12.70 10.67
N TYR A 58 -6.87 -13.03 11.04
CA TYR A 58 -7.96 -13.08 10.07
C TYR A 58 -8.32 -11.69 9.56
N LEU A 59 -8.45 -10.71 10.45
CA LEU A 59 -8.65 -9.31 10.10
C LEU A 59 -7.47 -8.78 9.27
N THR A 60 -6.24 -9.07 9.70
CA THR A 60 -5.02 -8.68 8.96
C THR A 60 -5.04 -9.19 7.52
N ALA A 61 -5.41 -10.45 7.29
CA ALA A 61 -5.53 -11.01 5.94
C ALA A 61 -6.68 -10.37 5.15
N SER A 62 -7.84 -10.19 5.80
CA SER A 62 -9.05 -9.60 5.20
C SER A 62 -8.84 -8.14 4.75
N MET A 63 -7.91 -7.43 5.38
CA MET A 63 -7.52 -6.06 5.01
C MET A 63 -6.35 -6.03 4.04
N GLY A 64 -5.31 -6.84 4.28
CA GLY A 64 -4.06 -6.83 3.52
C GLY A 64 -4.20 -7.37 2.10
N VAL A 65 -4.89 -8.50 1.90
CA VAL A 65 -5.06 -9.11 0.56
C VAL A 65 -5.74 -8.15 -0.43
N PRO A 66 -6.90 -7.55 -0.14
CA PRO A 66 -7.53 -6.61 -1.06
C PRO A 66 -6.73 -5.31 -1.22
N PHE A 67 -5.93 -4.91 -0.22
CA PHE A 67 -5.03 -3.76 -0.37
C PHE A 67 -3.96 -4.02 -1.43
N VAL A 68 -3.26 -5.16 -1.35
CA VAL A 68 -2.23 -5.55 -2.32
C VAL A 68 -2.83 -5.67 -3.73
N LYS A 69 -3.98 -6.36 -3.85
CA LYS A 69 -4.67 -6.50 -5.15
C LYS A 69 -5.07 -5.16 -5.75
N GLY A 70 -5.64 -4.25 -4.96
CA GLY A 70 -6.02 -2.91 -5.46
C GLY A 70 -4.81 -2.08 -5.90
N LEU A 71 -3.68 -2.20 -5.21
CA LEU A 71 -2.45 -1.47 -5.55
C LEU A 71 -1.75 -2.03 -6.80
N GLN A 72 -1.78 -3.35 -6.98
CA GLN A 72 -1.19 -3.99 -8.16
C GLN A 72 -2.08 -3.84 -9.40
N GLY A 73 -3.41 -3.89 -9.22
CA GLY A 73 -4.36 -3.98 -10.33
C GLY A 73 -4.40 -5.39 -10.92
N ASP A 74 -5.20 -5.55 -11.98
CA ASP A 74 -5.46 -6.84 -12.62
C ASP A 74 -4.62 -7.08 -13.89
N ASP A 75 -3.80 -6.10 -14.31
CA ASP A 75 -2.95 -6.17 -15.50
C ASP A 75 -1.52 -6.65 -15.11
N PRO A 76 -1.04 -7.78 -15.65
CA PRO A 76 0.23 -8.41 -15.26
C PRO A 76 1.51 -7.65 -15.65
#